data_AF-Q0V781-F1
#
_entry.id   AF-Q0V781-F1
#
_cell.length_a   1.000
_cell.length_b   1.000
_cell.length_c   1.000
_cell.angle_alpha   90.00
_cell.angle_beta   90.00
_cell.angle_gamma   90.00
#
_symmetry.space_group_name_H-M   'P 1'
#
loop_
_entity.id
_entity.type
_entity.pdbx_description
1 polymer ?
#
loop_
_entity_poly.entity_id
_entity_poly.type
_entity_poly.pdbx_seq_one_letter_code
_entity_poly.pdbx_strand_id
1 'polypeptide(L)'
;MCTGNSTRISQGGSIAVLRPTHHLQRTQSEDDMLLFFSNRCSSRGTSVELEGWNEEEQNDKHWVVIHRDGDLSSSPQQSVPLYSFSLDSSMAPVMQLPQRLDLGVGDVGIIGRRVSVMTSSTKGPLTVAEGIIGWN
;
A
#
# COMPACT_ATOMS: atom_id res chain seq x y z
N MET A 1 19.47 24.59 -12.69
CA MET A 1 18.13 24.98 -13.16
C MET A 1 17.09 24.20 -12.38
N CYS A 2 16.57 24.77 -11.28
CA CYS A 2 15.41 24.25 -10.56
C CYS A 2 14.65 25.46 -9.98
N THR A 3 13.96 26.20 -10.84
CA THR A 3 13.02 27.26 -10.44
C THR A 3 11.67 26.89 -11.02
N GLY A 4 10.95 26.05 -10.27
CA GLY A 4 9.56 25.71 -10.52
C GLY A 4 8.89 25.58 -9.18
N ASN A 5 8.31 26.67 -8.68
CA ASN A 5 7.41 26.62 -7.53
C ASN A 5 6.22 25.73 -7.92
N SER A 6 6.25 24.49 -7.48
CA SER A 6 5.09 23.62 -7.54
C SER A 6 3.97 24.26 -6.72
N THR A 7 2.83 24.53 -7.34
CA THR A 7 1.59 24.92 -6.64
C THR A 7 0.94 23.73 -5.92
N ARG A 8 1.45 22.51 -6.12
CA ARG A 8 1.09 21.35 -5.30
C ARG A 8 1.66 21.55 -3.90
N ILE A 9 0.81 21.98 -2.99
CA ILE A 9 1.05 21.82 -1.56
C ILE A 9 1.17 20.31 -1.34
N SER A 10 2.38 19.82 -1.02
CA SER A 10 2.52 18.44 -0.56
C SER A 10 1.55 18.25 0.60
N GLN A 11 0.56 17.38 0.43
CA GLN A 11 -0.48 17.15 1.43
C GLN A 11 0.06 16.35 2.62
N GLY A 12 1.39 16.18 2.73
CA GLY A 12 2.05 15.52 3.86
C GLY A 12 1.65 14.06 4.02
N GLY A 13 1.23 13.43 2.92
CA GLY A 13 0.88 12.02 2.83
C GLY A 13 1.58 11.34 1.65
N SER A 14 1.42 10.04 1.58
CA SER A 14 1.94 9.19 0.51
C SER A 14 0.78 8.44 -0.13
N ILE A 15 0.95 8.05 -1.39
CA ILE A 15 -0.04 7.26 -2.14
C ILE A 15 0.66 6.09 -2.82
N ALA A 16 0.01 4.94 -2.86
CA ALA A 16 0.38 3.87 -3.79
C ALA A 16 -0.80 3.57 -4.71
N VAL A 17 -0.51 3.46 -6.00
CA VAL A 17 -1.42 2.95 -7.02
C VAL A 17 -1.02 1.51 -7.28
N LEU A 18 -1.90 0.56 -6.96
CA LEU A 18 -1.63 -0.86 -7.01
C LEU A 18 -2.39 -1.48 -8.16
N ARG A 19 -1.65 -2.20 -9.01
CA ARG A 19 -2.22 -2.93 -10.14
C ARG A 19 -2.52 -4.37 -9.73
N PRO A 20 -3.69 -4.91 -10.12
CA PRO A 20 -4.00 -6.32 -9.92
C PRO A 20 -2.98 -7.22 -10.61
N THR A 21 -2.52 -8.26 -9.92
CA THR A 21 -1.61 -9.24 -10.52
C THR A 21 -2.36 -10.14 -11.50
N HIS A 22 -1.64 -10.71 -12.48
CA HIS A 22 -2.19 -11.57 -13.53
C HIS A 22 -3.03 -12.76 -13.03
N HIS A 23 -2.88 -13.15 -11.76
CA HIS A 23 -3.67 -14.22 -11.15
C HIS A 23 -5.14 -13.85 -10.90
N LEU A 24 -5.45 -12.56 -10.75
CA LEU A 24 -6.81 -12.04 -10.51
C LEU A 24 -7.42 -11.32 -11.72
N GLN A 25 -6.62 -10.96 -12.72
CA GLN A 25 -7.08 -10.33 -13.97
C GLN A 25 -8.12 -11.16 -14.73
N ARG A 26 -8.24 -12.47 -14.44
CA ARG A 26 -9.21 -13.34 -15.12
C ARG A 26 -10.64 -13.22 -14.55
N THR A 27 -10.82 -12.57 -13.40
CA THR A 27 -12.08 -12.63 -12.64
C THR A 27 -12.67 -11.28 -12.24
N GLN A 28 -11.95 -10.15 -12.35
CA GLN A 28 -12.36 -8.90 -11.68
C GLN A 28 -12.11 -7.63 -12.49
N SER A 29 -12.70 -6.51 -12.03
CA SER A 29 -12.57 -5.19 -12.66
C SER A 29 -11.11 -4.77 -12.79
N GLU A 30 -10.77 -4.12 -13.90
CA GLU A 30 -9.42 -3.64 -14.21
C GLU A 30 -9.05 -2.37 -13.42
N ASP A 31 -9.78 -2.08 -12.35
CA ASP A 31 -9.62 -0.84 -11.60
C ASP A 31 -8.39 -0.90 -10.70
N ASP A 32 -7.62 0.19 -10.71
CA ASP A 32 -6.47 0.34 -9.83
C ASP A 32 -6.94 0.50 -8.37
N MET A 33 -6.24 -0.16 -7.46
CA MET A 33 -6.45 0.00 -6.01
C MET A 33 -5.54 1.10 -5.48
N LEU A 34 -6.05 1.94 -4.58
CA LEU A 34 -5.29 3.06 -4.00
C LEU A 34 -5.09 2.87 -2.50
N LEU A 35 -3.86 3.06 -2.04
CA LEU A 35 -3.52 3.16 -0.62
C LEU A 35 -3.03 4.58 -0.32
N PHE A 36 -3.69 5.28 0.59
CA PHE A 36 -3.26 6.59 1.07
C PHE A 36 -2.72 6.49 2.49
N PHE A 37 -1.56 7.09 2.73
CA PHE A 37 -0.88 7.10 4.02
C PHE A 37 -0.82 8.54 4.55
N SER A 38 -1.23 8.76 5.80
CA SER A 38 -1.20 10.09 6.41
C SER A 38 -0.87 10.05 7.90
N ASN A 39 0.01 10.95 8.33
CA ASN A 39 0.35 11.15 9.74
C ASN A 39 -0.35 12.37 10.36
N ARG A 40 -1.21 13.08 9.61
CA ARG A 40 -1.78 14.38 10.05
C ARG A 40 -2.86 14.26 11.12
N CYS A 41 -3.68 13.22 11.06
CA CYS A 41 -4.84 13.04 11.95
C CYS A 41 -4.60 11.98 13.04
N SER A 42 -3.41 11.36 13.09
CA SER A 42 -3.11 10.30 14.05
C SER A 42 -2.19 10.85 15.14
N SER A 43 -2.67 10.82 16.39
CA SER A 43 -1.88 11.27 17.54
C SER A 43 -0.70 10.34 17.87
N ARG A 44 -0.70 9.10 17.36
CA ARG A 44 0.30 8.07 17.68
C ARG A 44 0.78 7.19 16.52
N GLY A 45 0.09 7.20 15.36
CA GLY A 45 0.34 6.24 14.29
C GLY A 45 0.24 6.82 12.88
N THR A 46 -0.04 5.96 11.91
CA THR A 46 -0.28 6.32 10.51
C THR A 46 -1.70 5.91 10.12
N SER A 47 -2.47 6.84 9.58
CA SER A 47 -3.75 6.57 8.93
C SER A 47 -3.49 5.92 7.58
N VAL A 48 -4.19 4.84 7.28
CA VAL A 48 -4.19 4.18 5.98
C VAL A 48 -5.62 4.15 5.45
N GLU A 49 -5.84 4.71 4.28
CA GLU A 49 -7.12 4.69 3.57
C GLU A 49 -6.97 3.85 2.30
N LEU A 50 -8.01 3.07 2.00
CA LEU A 50 -8.05 2.13 0.89
C LEU A 50 -9.23 2.46 -0.01
N GLU A 51 -8.96 2.65 -1.30
CA GLU A 51 -9.97 2.90 -2.34
C GLU A 51 -9.83 1.88 -3.48
N GLY A 52 -10.92 1.58 -4.17
CA GLY A 52 -10.94 0.59 -5.26
C GLY A 52 -11.03 -0.86 -4.77
N TRP A 53 -11.50 -1.08 -3.54
CA TRP A 53 -11.68 -2.42 -2.96
C TRP A 53 -13.11 -2.95 -3.19
N ASN A 54 -13.24 -4.13 -3.80
CA ASN A 54 -14.55 -4.75 -4.04
C ASN A 54 -15.08 -5.46 -2.79
N GLU A 55 -16.37 -5.32 -2.52
CA GLU A 55 -17.02 -5.89 -1.31
C GLU A 55 -17.00 -7.43 -1.29
N GLU A 56 -16.92 -8.09 -2.45
CA GLU A 56 -16.86 -9.55 -2.55
C GLU A 56 -15.55 -10.16 -1.99
N GLU A 57 -14.47 -9.38 -1.95
CA GLU A 57 -13.16 -9.80 -1.42
C GLU A 57 -13.07 -9.67 0.11
N GLN A 58 -14.09 -9.14 0.79
CA GLN A 58 -14.03 -8.91 2.24
C GLN A 58 -13.97 -10.18 3.10
N ASN A 59 -14.34 -11.34 2.55
CA ASN A 59 -14.33 -12.59 3.31
C ASN A 59 -12.92 -13.14 3.53
N ASP A 60 -11.95 -12.77 2.69
CA ASP A 60 -10.58 -13.24 2.83
C ASP A 60 -9.75 -12.30 3.70
N LYS A 61 -8.78 -12.89 4.41
CA LYS A 61 -7.85 -12.13 5.25
C LYS A 61 -6.80 -11.47 4.36
N HIS A 62 -6.82 -10.15 4.33
CA HIS A 62 -5.90 -9.34 3.56
C HIS A 62 -4.89 -8.63 4.46
N TRP A 63 -3.68 -8.43 3.94
CA TRP A 63 -2.66 -7.63 4.61
C TRP A 63 -1.76 -6.91 3.61
N VAL A 64 -1.22 -5.78 4.04
CA VAL A 64 -0.27 -4.99 3.27
C VAL A 64 1.14 -5.39 3.65
N VAL A 65 2.02 -5.49 2.66
CA VAL A 65 3.46 -5.67 2.82
C VAL A 65 4.17 -4.53 2.11
N ILE A 66 4.97 -3.76 2.86
CA ILE A 66 5.89 -2.76 2.30
C ILE A 66 7.28 -3.39 2.26
N HIS A 67 7.84 -3.51 1.06
CA HIS A 67 9.13 -4.12 0.82
C HIS A 67 10.27 -3.11 1.02
N ARG A 68 11.51 -3.60 1.10
CA ARG A 68 12.69 -2.71 1.21
C ARG A 68 13.13 -2.13 -0.12
N ASP A 69 12.82 -2.82 -1.21
CA ASP A 69 13.10 -2.42 -2.59
C ASP A 69 11.89 -1.71 -3.23
N GLY A 70 12.10 -1.15 -4.43
CA GLY A 70 11.07 -0.62 -5.32
C GLY A 70 10.97 -1.39 -6.64
N ASP A 71 11.29 -2.69 -6.64
CA ASP A 71 11.44 -3.48 -7.85
C ASP A 71 10.24 -4.40 -8.08
N LEU A 72 9.35 -3.97 -8.99
CA LEU A 72 8.20 -4.75 -9.45
C LEU A 72 8.57 -5.90 -10.40
N SER A 73 9.80 -5.99 -10.89
CA SER A 73 10.25 -7.09 -11.75
C SER A 73 10.73 -8.31 -10.95
N SER A 74 11.00 -8.12 -9.66
CA SER A 74 11.47 -9.18 -8.79
C SER A 74 10.34 -10.16 -8.46
N SER A 75 10.57 -11.45 -8.72
CA SER A 75 9.75 -12.53 -8.13
C SER A 75 9.71 -12.34 -6.62
N PRO A 76 8.64 -12.72 -5.90
CA PRO A 76 8.55 -12.57 -4.45
C PRO A 76 9.67 -13.36 -3.74
N GLN A 77 10.85 -12.73 -3.62
CA GLN A 77 11.94 -13.20 -2.81
C GLN A 77 11.52 -13.04 -1.36
N GLN A 78 11.85 -14.02 -0.54
CA GLN A 78 11.61 -14.04 0.91
C GLN A 78 12.49 -13.02 1.66
N SER A 79 12.54 -11.77 1.19
CA SER A 79 13.16 -10.69 1.95
C SER A 79 12.25 -10.36 3.13
N VAL A 80 12.87 -10.06 4.28
CA VAL A 80 12.10 -9.60 5.44
C VAL A 80 11.47 -8.26 5.05
N PRO A 81 10.14 -8.09 5.21
CA PRO A 81 9.49 -6.84 4.83
C PRO A 81 9.94 -5.70 5.72
N LEU A 82 9.81 -4.46 5.23
CA LEU A 82 10.02 -3.27 6.04
C LEU A 82 8.84 -3.07 7.00
N TYR A 83 7.62 -3.21 6.48
CA TYR A 83 6.39 -3.17 7.27
C TYR A 83 5.41 -4.22 6.78
N SER A 84 4.62 -4.78 7.71
CA SER A 84 3.50 -5.67 7.41
C SER A 84 2.37 -5.38 8.39
N PHE A 85 1.14 -5.24 7.90
CA PHE A 85 -0.04 -5.01 8.74
C PHE A 85 -1.31 -5.52 8.06
N SER A 86 -2.25 -6.02 8.86
CA SER A 86 -3.53 -6.52 8.38
C SER A 86 -4.40 -5.39 7.84
N LEU A 87 -5.20 -5.69 6.82
CA LEU A 87 -6.33 -4.86 6.40
C LEU A 87 -7.59 -5.39 7.09
N ASP A 88 -8.00 -4.70 8.14
CA ASP A 88 -9.27 -4.94 8.81
C ASP A 88 -10.36 -4.32 7.95
N SER A 89 -11.08 -5.17 7.22
CA SER A 89 -12.28 -4.82 6.46
C SER A 89 -13.48 -4.48 7.36
N SER A 90 -13.23 -3.87 8.53
CA SER A 90 -14.29 -3.22 9.28
C SER A 90 -14.81 -2.05 8.42
N MET A 91 -16.09 -1.71 8.50
CA MET A 91 -16.76 -0.73 7.62
C MET A 91 -16.19 0.71 7.65
N ALA A 92 -15.05 0.94 8.31
CA ALA A 92 -14.34 2.19 8.31
C ALA A 92 -13.40 2.27 7.09
N PRO A 93 -13.53 3.30 6.24
CA PRO A 93 -12.66 3.49 5.07
C PRO A 93 -11.20 3.81 5.45
N VAL A 94 -10.96 4.18 6.71
CA VAL A 94 -9.65 4.57 7.23
C VAL A 94 -9.26 3.69 8.41
N MET A 95 -8.13 3.01 8.28
CA MET A 95 -7.45 2.27 9.33
C MET A 95 -6.43 3.14 10.07
N GLN A 96 -6.25 2.89 11.37
CA GLN A 96 -5.16 3.46 12.15
C GLN A 96 -4.12 2.39 12.47
N LEU A 97 -2.91 2.55 11.94
CA LEU A 97 -1.78 1.72 12.34
C LEU A 97 -1.31 2.13 13.73
N PRO A 98 -0.99 1.18 14.63
CA PRO A 98 -0.45 1.49 15.94
C PRO A 98 0.98 2.05 15.87
N GLN A 99 1.70 1.77 14.78
CA GLN A 99 3.02 2.29 14.49
C GLN A 99 2.94 3.48 13.53
N ARG A 100 3.84 4.45 13.72
CA ARG A 100 4.02 5.57 12.81
C ARG A 100 5.05 5.22 11.75
N LEU A 101 4.62 5.19 10.49
CA LEU A 101 5.48 5.01 9.34
C LEU A 101 6.24 6.31 9.01
N ASP A 102 7.47 6.19 8.54
CA ASP A 102 8.21 7.30 7.96
C ASP A 102 7.74 7.50 6.51
N LEU A 103 6.96 8.56 6.29
CA LEU A 103 6.41 8.93 4.98
C LEU A 103 7.43 9.63 4.07
N GLY A 104 8.73 9.54 4.39
CA GLY A 104 9.84 10.08 3.61
C GLY A 104 10.59 9.06 2.75
N VAL A 105 11.76 9.47 2.28
CA VAL A 105 12.73 8.65 1.54
C VAL A 105 13.85 8.16 2.49
N GLY A 106 14.67 7.20 2.04
CA GLY A 106 15.83 6.70 2.80
C GLY A 106 15.59 5.32 3.42
N ASP A 107 16.45 4.89 4.35
CA ASP A 107 16.51 3.51 4.85
C ASP A 107 15.24 3.04 5.58
N VAL A 108 14.55 3.96 6.27
CA VAL A 108 13.34 3.68 7.04
C VAL A 108 12.07 4.27 6.42
N GLY A 109 12.22 5.18 5.44
CA GLY A 109 11.11 5.79 4.71
C GLY A 109 10.29 4.78 3.91
N ILE A 110 9.08 5.12 3.46
CA ILE A 110 8.27 4.26 2.59
C ILE A 110 8.23 4.71 1.13
N ILE A 111 8.65 5.94 0.82
CA ILE A 111 8.64 6.46 -0.56
C ILE A 111 9.63 5.70 -1.44
N GLY A 112 9.20 5.37 -2.66
CA GLY A 112 9.98 4.64 -3.67
C GLY A 112 10.02 3.13 -3.46
N ARG A 113 9.29 2.61 -2.45
CA ARG A 113 9.23 1.18 -2.16
C ARG A 113 8.04 0.52 -2.80
N ARG A 114 8.23 -0.76 -3.11
CA ARG A 114 7.16 -1.66 -3.53
C ARG A 114 6.25 -1.92 -2.34
N VAL A 115 4.96 -1.84 -2.62
CA VAL A 115 3.90 -2.27 -1.72
C VAL A 115 3.10 -3.36 -2.41
N SER A 116 2.74 -4.38 -1.65
CA SER A 116 1.91 -5.49 -2.10
C SER A 116 0.74 -5.65 -1.14
N VAL A 117 -0.44 -5.89 -1.68
CA VAL A 117 -1.52 -6.47 -0.89
C VAL A 117 -1.52 -7.97 -1.10
N MET A 118 -1.68 -8.69 -0.01
CA MET A 118 -1.60 -10.14 0.05
C MET A 118 -2.91 -10.69 0.57
N THR A 119 -3.27 -11.88 0.13
CA THR A 119 -4.40 -12.66 0.64
C THR A 119 -3.96 -14.06 1.04
N SER A 120 -4.72 -14.70 1.94
CA SER A 120 -4.48 -16.07 2.37
C SER A 120 -5.22 -17.05 1.47
N SER A 121 -4.50 -17.81 0.64
CA SER A 121 -5.08 -18.89 -0.18
C SER A 121 -4.78 -20.27 0.41
N THR A 122 -5.52 -21.29 -0.03
CA THR A 122 -5.25 -22.71 0.28
C THR A 122 -3.86 -23.17 -0.20
N LYS A 123 -3.27 -22.44 -1.15
CA LYS A 123 -1.91 -22.67 -1.67
C LYS A 123 -0.84 -21.80 -0.99
N GLY A 124 -1.20 -21.06 0.05
CA GLY A 124 -0.33 -20.10 0.75
C GLY A 124 -0.64 -18.64 0.41
N PRO A 125 0.17 -17.69 0.92
CA PRO A 125 0.05 -16.28 0.61
C PRO A 125 0.12 -15.98 -0.88
N LEU A 126 -0.82 -15.17 -1.39
CA LEU A 126 -0.86 -14.73 -2.78
C LEU A 126 -0.87 -13.21 -2.85
N THR A 127 -0.05 -12.62 -3.72
CA THR A 127 -0.08 -11.20 -4.02
C THR A 127 -1.27 -10.88 -4.91
N VAL A 128 -2.21 -10.06 -4.40
CA VAL A 128 -3.41 -9.66 -5.16
C VAL A 128 -3.13 -8.45 -6.04
N ALA A 129 -2.38 -7.49 -5.51
CA ALA A 129 -2.01 -6.28 -6.22
C ALA A 129 -0.69 -5.73 -5.72
N GLU A 130 0.02 -5.00 -6.57
CA GLU A 130 1.30 -4.39 -6.23
C GLU A 130 1.49 -3.04 -6.91
N GLY A 131 2.28 -2.18 -6.28
CA GLY A 131 2.55 -0.82 -6.74
C GLY A 131 3.77 -0.22 -6.06
N ILE A 132 4.08 1.03 -6.40
CA ILE A 132 5.13 1.81 -5.77
C ILE A 132 4.52 2.95 -4.97
N ILE A 133 5.01 3.15 -3.75
CA ILE A 133 4.59 4.26 -2.91
C ILE A 133 5.28 5.55 -3.38
N GLY A 134 4.48 6.55 -3.73
CA GLY A 134 4.89 7.89 -4.12
C GLY A 134 4.36 8.97 -3.20
N TRP A 135 4.75 10.20 -3.49
CA TRP A 135 4.22 11.40 -2.82
C TRP A 135 2.81 11.71 -3.32
N ASN A 136 1.91 12.09 -2.41
CA ASN A 136 0.57 12.60 -2.72
C ASN A 136 0.58 14.14 -2.77
#